data_AF-A0A8T6IRI8-F1
#
_entry.id   AF-A0A8T6IRI8-F1
#
_cell.length_a   1.000
_cell.length_b   1.000
_cell.length_c   1.000
_cell.angle_alpha   90.00
_cell.angle_beta   90.00
_cell.angle_gamma   90.00
#
_symmetry.space_group_name_H-M   'P 1'
#
loop_
_entity.id
_entity.type
_entity.pdbx_description
1 polymer ?
#
loop_
_entity_poly.entity_id
_entity_poly.type
_entity_poly.pdbx_seq_one_letter_code
_entity_poly.pdbx_strand_id
1 'polypeptide(L)' 'MAKKVKAIVKLQIPAGKANPAPPIGPALAQHGIN' A
#
# COMPACT_ATOMS: atom_id res chain seq x y z
N MET A 1 -9.67 22.35 5.60
CA MET A 1 -8.47 22.23 4.71
C MET A 1 -8.35 20.79 4.24
N ALA A 2 -8.11 20.55 2.94
CA ALA A 2 -7.91 19.19 2.43
C ALA A 2 -6.55 18.63 2.87
N LYS A 3 -6.49 17.35 3.24
CA LYS A 3 -5.23 16.69 3.62
C LYS A 3 -4.33 16.53 2.39
N LYS A 4 -3.03 16.76 2.56
CA LYS A 4 -2.03 16.51 1.50
C LYS A 4 -1.89 15.00 1.25
N VAL A 5 -1.69 14.62 -0.01
CA VAL A 5 -1.39 13.24 -0.39
C VAL A 5 -0.04 12.85 0.21
N LYS A 6 -0.01 11.76 1.00
CA LYS A 6 1.20 11.29 1.69
C LYS A 6 2.09 10.43 0.80
N ALA A 7 1.50 9.55 -0.01
CA ALA A 7 2.20 8.66 -0.92
C ALA A 7 1.25 8.17 -2.03
N ILE A 8 1.81 7.83 -3.19
CA ILE A 8 1.12 7.13 -4.28
C ILE A 8 1.90 5.85 -4.54
N VAL A 9 1.28 4.70 -4.29
CA VAL A 9 1.91 3.38 -4.43
C VAL A 9 1.18 2.62 -5.53
N LYS A 10 1.91 2.17 -6.55
CA LYS A 10 1.38 1.32 -7.63
C LYS A 10 1.81 -0.12 -7.38
N LEU A 11 0.82 -0.98 -7.16
CA LEU A 11 1.02 -2.41 -6.94
C LEU A 11 0.24 -3.18 -8.00
N GLN A 12 0.91 -4.12 -8.67
CA GLN A 12 0.26 -5.05 -9.58
C GLN A 12 0.09 -6.38 -8.85
N ILE A 13 -1.15 -6.72 -8.50
CA ILE A 13 -1.47 -7.97 -7.79
C ILE A 13 -2.73 -8.61 -8.37
N PRO A 14 -2.84 -9.95 -8.33
CA PRO A 14 -4.06 -10.63 -8.73
C PRO A 14 -5.26 -10.19 -7.89
N ALA A 15 -6.46 -10.24 -8.48
CA ALA A 15 -7.71 -9.94 -7.77
C ALA A 15 -7.84 -10.81 -6.52
N GLY A 16 -8.29 -10.22 -5.41
CA GLY A 16 -8.47 -10.92 -4.13
C GLY A 16 -7.19 -11.26 -3.36
N LYS A 17 -5.99 -10.92 -3.87
CA LYS A 17 -4.71 -11.18 -3.18
C LYS A 17 -4.14 -9.97 -2.43
N ALA A 18 -4.95 -8.96 -2.12
CA ALA A 18 -4.54 -7.83 -1.28
C ALA A 18 -4.51 -8.25 0.20
N ASN A 19 -3.37 -8.74 0.68
CA ASN A 19 -3.17 -9.13 2.08
C ASN A 19 -1.83 -8.60 2.63
N PRO A 20 -1.60 -8.59 3.95
CA PRO A 20 -0.35 -8.08 4.55
C PRO A 20 0.91 -8.92 4.25
N ALA A 21 0.80 -10.02 3.51
CA ALA A 21 1.97 -10.83 3.18
C ALA A 21 2.89 -10.10 2.18
N PRO A 22 4.17 -10.51 2.07
CA PRO A 22 5.04 -10.04 1.01
C PRO A 22 4.42 -10.32 -0.37
N PRO A 23 4.51 -9.38 -1.34
CA PRO A 23 5.25 -8.12 -1.29
C PRO A 23 4.46 -6.90 -0.76
N ILE A 24 3.16 -7.05 -0.44
CA ILE A 24 2.23 -5.94 -0.21
C ILE A 24 2.44 -5.29 1.15
N GLY A 25 2.51 -6.09 2.23
CA GLY A 25 2.75 -5.56 3.58
C GLY A 25 4.03 -4.71 3.66
N PRO A 26 5.19 -5.22 3.20
CA PRO A 26 6.41 -4.43 3.12
C PRO A 26 6.29 -3.17 2.24
N ALA A 27 5.54 -3.23 1.13
CA ALA A 27 5.32 -2.10 0.22
C ALA A 27 4.45 -0.98 0.84
N LEU A 28 3.50 -1.33 1.71
CA LEU A 28 2.62 -0.36 2.36
C LEU A 28 3.21 0.16 3.69
N ALA A 29 3.84 -0.72 4.48
CA ALA A 29 4.41 -0.40 5.79
C ALA A 29 5.50 0.68 5.71
N GLN A 30 6.30 0.69 4.64
CA GLN A 30 7.31 1.74 4.39
C GLN A 30 6.71 3.15 4.24
N HIS A 31 5.41 3.26 3.91
CA HIS A 31 4.68 4.53 3.87
C HIS A 31 3.86 4.79 5.14
N GLY A 32 3.98 3.90 6.15
CA GLY A 32 3.17 3.91 7.36
C GLY A 32 1.70 3.62 7.07
N ILE A 33 1.44 2.71 6.13
CA ILE A 33 0.12 2.24 5.73
C ILE A 33 0.10 0.73 6.06
N ASN A 34 -0.63 0.28 7.07
CA ASN A 34 -0.86 -1.14 7.35
C ASN A 34 -2.09 -1.30 8.26
#